data_AF-A0A424SRN9-F1
#
_entry.id   AF-A0A424SRN9-F1
#
_cell.length_a   1.000
_cell.length_b   1.000
_cell.length_c   1.000
_cell.angle_alpha   90.00
_cell.angle_beta   90.00
_cell.angle_gamma   90.00
#
_symmetry.space_group_name_H-M   'P 1'
#
loop_
_entity.id
_entity.type
_entity.pdbx_description
1 polymer ?
#
loop_
_entity_poly.entity_id
_entity_poly.type
_entity_poly.pdbx_seq_one_letter_code
_entity_poly.pdbx_strand_id
1 'polypeptide(L)'
;MKNKLSKLKIELANSLKDNIIYNTSFIKKDYNCSIVLPKKHKKAAVLCLFDNKNDNLNVILTLRSKKLKTHPGQISFPGGKLNKDETNHDCAIRETYEEIGIKKINIYTLGELNLYLSGSNFLIKPIVGITEGEYGLFLNKKEVDKVFYFPINFLFERKNLTKSCFKSKSINKTKFYYDIYWQDMRIWGTTALILVHLSRLVKNITLKNV
;
A
#
# COMPACT_ATOMS: atom_id res chain seq x y z
N MET A 1 -22.52 2.57 0.91
CA MET A 1 -21.13 2.77 0.41
C MET A 1 -20.75 4.24 0.15
N LYS A 2 -21.51 5.02 -0.64
CA LYS A 2 -21.18 6.42 -1.04
C LYS A 2 -20.75 7.36 0.12
N ASN A 3 -21.49 7.36 1.24
CA ASN A 3 -21.15 8.18 2.42
C ASN A 3 -19.82 7.78 3.08
N LYS A 4 -19.46 6.49 3.08
CA LYS A 4 -18.15 6.05 3.59
C LYS A 4 -17.01 6.55 2.69
N LEU A 5 -17.20 6.54 1.37
CA LEU A 5 -16.18 6.97 0.40
C LEU A 5 -15.94 8.49 0.46
N SER A 6 -16.99 9.30 0.61
CA SER A 6 -16.84 10.75 0.79
C SER A 6 -16.09 11.08 2.08
N LYS A 7 -16.42 10.40 3.19
CA LYS A 7 -15.66 10.52 4.45
C LYS A 7 -14.20 10.08 4.29
N LEU A 8 -13.94 8.97 3.59
CA LEU A 8 -12.57 8.50 3.35
C LEU A 8 -11.75 9.52 2.55
N LYS A 9 -12.35 10.13 1.52
CA LYS A 9 -11.70 11.18 0.72
C LYS A 9 -11.31 12.39 1.58
N ILE A 10 -12.20 12.82 2.48
CA ILE A 10 -11.92 13.91 3.43
C ILE A 10 -10.79 13.52 4.40
N GLU A 11 -10.85 12.32 5.01
CA GLU A 11 -9.83 11.86 5.95
C GLU A 11 -8.47 11.64 5.27
N LEU A 12 -8.44 11.20 4.01
CA LEU A 12 -7.21 11.13 3.21
C LEU A 12 -6.59 12.52 3.05
N ALA A 13 -7.37 13.51 2.60
CA ALA A 13 -6.91 14.88 2.44
C ALA A 13 -6.36 15.47 3.75
N ASN A 14 -7.07 15.26 4.87
CA ASN A 14 -6.67 15.75 6.19
C ASN A 14 -5.44 15.01 6.77
N SER A 15 -5.16 13.80 6.30
CA SER A 15 -4.02 12.99 6.79
C SER A 15 -2.69 13.32 6.12
N LEU A 16 -2.73 14.00 4.97
CA LEU A 16 -1.53 14.38 4.22
C LEU A 16 -0.72 15.43 4.97
N LYS A 17 0.60 15.23 5.01
CA LYS A 17 1.55 16.15 5.63
C LYS A 17 2.78 16.25 4.74
N ASP A 18 3.03 17.45 4.21
CA ASP A 18 4.06 17.69 3.17
C ASP A 18 5.48 17.28 3.57
N ASN A 19 5.76 17.25 4.89
CA ASN A 19 7.10 16.99 5.43
C ASN A 19 7.26 15.60 6.09
N ILE A 20 6.34 14.66 5.84
CA ILE A 20 6.39 13.31 6.42
C ILE A 20 6.72 12.25 5.38
N ILE A 21 7.76 11.46 5.68
CA ILE A 21 8.13 10.28 4.92
C ILE A 21 8.25 9.11 5.90
N TYR A 22 7.43 8.09 5.72
CA TYR A 22 7.42 6.92 6.60
C TYR A 22 8.50 5.93 6.18
N ASN A 23 9.35 5.52 7.12
CA ASN A 23 10.31 4.45 6.86
C ASN A 23 9.68 3.08 7.11
N THR A 24 9.91 2.14 6.19
CA THR A 24 9.41 0.76 6.30
C THR A 24 9.90 0.04 7.56
N SER A 25 11.05 0.45 8.09
CA SER A 25 11.57 -0.04 9.35
C SER A 25 11.94 1.13 10.26
N PHE A 26 11.58 1.05 11.53
CA PHE A 26 11.69 2.16 12.48
C PHE A 26 12.33 1.72 13.79
N ILE A 27 12.94 2.65 14.52
CA ILE A 27 13.46 2.40 15.87
C ILE A 27 12.31 2.65 16.85
N LYS A 28 12.29 1.95 18.00
CA LYS A 28 11.16 1.91 18.96
C LYS A 28 10.64 3.30 19.41
N LYS A 29 11.48 4.35 19.35
CA LYS A 29 11.15 5.75 19.70
C LYS A 29 10.61 6.59 18.53
N ASP A 30 10.72 6.13 17.28
CA ASP A 30 10.46 6.93 16.08
C ASP A 30 9.23 6.44 15.30
N TYR A 31 8.06 6.33 15.94
CA TYR A 31 6.79 6.11 15.21
C TYR A 31 6.50 7.25 14.22
N ASN A 32 7.06 8.44 14.49
CA ASN A 32 6.99 9.60 13.63
C ASN A 32 8.32 9.74 12.90
N CYS A 33 8.45 9.08 11.73
CA CYS A 33 9.57 9.35 10.85
C CYS A 33 9.38 10.72 10.20
N SER A 34 10.25 11.65 10.58
CA SER A 34 10.60 12.79 9.77
C SER A 34 12.09 12.67 9.40
N ILE A 35 12.39 13.12 8.18
CA ILE A 35 13.65 13.78 7.74
C ILE A 35 14.73 12.91 7.06
N VAL A 36 15.31 13.56 6.02
CA VAL A 36 16.35 13.20 5.04
C VAL A 36 16.03 12.04 4.08
N LEU A 37 15.59 12.42 2.88
CA LEU A 37 15.63 11.55 1.71
C LEU A 37 17.08 11.12 1.42
N PRO A 38 17.34 9.83 1.15
CA PRO A 38 18.66 9.42 0.71
C PRO A 38 19.02 10.13 -0.60
N LYS A 39 20.30 10.54 -0.73
CA LYS A 39 20.84 11.26 -1.90
C LYS A 39 20.48 10.62 -3.23
N LYS A 40 20.39 9.28 -3.27
CA LYS A 40 19.91 8.50 -4.41
C LYS A 40 18.71 7.67 -3.98
N HIS A 41 17.57 7.88 -4.60
CA HIS A 41 16.37 7.07 -4.46
C HIS A 41 15.70 6.89 -5.82
N LYS A 42 14.94 5.80 -5.96
CA LYS A 42 14.07 5.57 -7.13
C LYS A 42 12.66 5.97 -6.75
N LYS A 43 11.95 6.69 -7.62
CA LYS A 43 10.53 7.00 -7.40
C LYS A 43 9.68 5.82 -7.86
N ALA A 44 8.66 5.49 -7.07
CA ALA A 44 7.67 4.47 -7.39
C ALA A 44 6.29 4.93 -6.93
N ALA A 45 5.24 4.39 -7.55
CA ALA A 45 3.88 4.58 -7.12
C ALA A 45 3.15 3.24 -7.05
N VAL A 46 2.22 3.13 -6.11
CA VAL A 46 1.39 1.93 -5.92
C VAL A 46 -0.06 2.33 -5.79
N LEU A 47 -0.96 1.45 -6.22
CA LEU A 47 -2.40 1.66 -6.11
C LEU A 47 -2.98 0.85 -4.95
N CYS A 48 -3.39 1.54 -3.90
CA CYS A 48 -4.25 1.03 -2.83
C CYS A 48 -5.69 1.01 -3.35
N LEU A 49 -6.01 -0.01 -4.15
CA LEU A 49 -7.31 -0.14 -4.81
C LEU A 49 -8.29 -0.91 -3.94
N PHE A 50 -9.35 -0.26 -3.49
CA PHE A 50 -10.49 -0.93 -2.89
C PHE A 50 -11.34 -1.60 -3.98
N ASP A 51 -11.72 -2.84 -3.73
CA ASP A 51 -12.74 -3.53 -4.51
C ASP A 51 -14.13 -3.11 -4.02
N ASN A 52 -14.97 -2.69 -4.96
CA ASN A 52 -16.34 -2.26 -4.71
C ASN A 52 -17.34 -3.43 -4.77
N LYS A 53 -16.86 -4.66 -5.01
CA LYS A 53 -17.71 -5.86 -5.00
C LYS A 53 -17.98 -6.28 -3.54
N ASN A 54 -19.26 -6.52 -3.23
CA ASN A 54 -19.73 -7.12 -1.97
C ASN A 54 -19.74 -6.21 -0.72
N ASP A 55 -19.83 -4.89 -0.87
CA ASP A 55 -19.95 -3.89 0.24
C ASP A 55 -18.86 -3.94 1.33
N ASN A 56 -17.83 -4.76 1.13
CA ASN A 56 -16.67 -4.92 2.01
C ASN A 56 -15.48 -4.16 1.41
N LEU A 57 -14.79 -3.37 2.24
CA LEU A 57 -13.60 -2.64 1.82
C LEU A 57 -12.38 -3.57 1.72
N ASN A 58 -12.43 -4.46 0.73
CA ASN A 58 -11.32 -5.32 0.37
C ASN A 58 -10.30 -4.52 -0.43
N VAL A 59 -9.02 -4.71 -0.15
CA VAL A 59 -7.92 -4.09 -0.86
C VAL A 59 -7.30 -5.13 -1.79
N ILE A 60 -7.15 -4.77 -3.07
CA ILE A 60 -6.53 -5.64 -4.07
C ILE A 60 -5.02 -5.67 -3.86
N LEU A 61 -4.47 -6.86 -3.68
CA LEU A 61 -3.04 -7.14 -3.55
C LEU A 61 -2.60 -8.18 -4.57
N THR A 62 -1.31 -8.16 -4.92
CA THR A 62 -0.68 -9.09 -5.85
C THR A 62 0.37 -9.92 -5.13
N LEU A 63 0.47 -11.21 -5.49
CA LEU A 63 1.65 -12.02 -5.22
C LEU A 63 2.58 -11.92 -6.41
N ARG A 64 3.74 -11.30 -6.17
CA ARG A 64 4.78 -11.11 -7.17
C ARG A 64 5.33 -12.44 -7.64
N SER A 65 5.55 -12.57 -8.95
CA SER A 65 6.04 -13.81 -9.52
C SER A 65 7.40 -14.19 -8.96
N LYS A 66 7.58 -15.48 -8.67
CA LYS A 66 8.87 -16.02 -8.21
C LYS A 66 10.00 -15.85 -9.22
N LYS A 67 9.66 -15.58 -10.49
CA LYS A 67 10.62 -15.36 -11.59
C LYS A 67 11.22 -13.96 -11.63
N LEU A 68 10.72 -13.02 -10.81
CA LEU A 68 11.21 -11.65 -10.79
C LEU A 68 12.58 -11.54 -10.12
N LYS A 69 13.42 -10.65 -10.66
CA LYS A 69 14.75 -10.37 -10.10
C LYS A 69 14.69 -9.71 -8.73
N THR A 70 13.61 -8.98 -8.43
CA THR A 70 13.44 -8.22 -7.19
C THR A 70 12.13 -8.59 -6.50
N HIS A 71 12.24 -8.82 -5.19
CA HIS A 71 11.13 -9.16 -4.30
C HIS A 71 10.25 -10.33 -4.80
N PRO A 72 10.84 -11.45 -5.28
CA PRO A 72 10.07 -12.58 -5.76
C PRO A 72 9.21 -13.19 -4.64
N GLY A 73 7.95 -13.51 -4.94
CA GLY A 73 7.03 -14.14 -3.99
C GLY A 73 6.55 -13.25 -2.84
N GLN A 74 6.84 -11.94 -2.88
CA GLN A 74 6.31 -11.00 -1.89
C GLN A 74 4.90 -10.53 -2.27
N ILE A 75 4.12 -10.18 -1.26
CA ILE A 75 2.81 -9.55 -1.45
C ILE A 75 2.96 -8.04 -1.51
N SER A 76 2.40 -7.44 -2.55
CA SER A 76 2.45 -6.01 -2.81
C SER A 76 1.11 -5.47 -3.27
N PHE A 77 0.96 -4.15 -3.19
CA PHE A 77 -0.02 -3.47 -4.02
C PHE A 77 0.42 -3.53 -5.49
N PRO A 78 -0.52 -3.48 -6.45
CA PRO A 78 -0.16 -3.20 -7.84
C PRO A 78 0.60 -1.87 -7.94
N GLY A 79 1.69 -1.84 -8.70
CA GLY A 79 2.50 -0.65 -8.82
C GLY A 79 3.96 -0.93 -9.12
N GLY A 80 4.69 0.13 -9.46
CA GLY A 80 6.05 -0.01 -9.93
C GLY A 80 6.80 1.30 -9.94
N LYS A 81 7.87 1.32 -10.74
CA LYS A 81 8.79 2.45 -10.83
C LYS A 81 8.23 3.50 -11.78
N LEU A 82 8.38 4.77 -11.42
CA LEU A 82 8.03 5.86 -12.33
C LEU A 82 8.91 5.84 -13.59
N ASN A 83 8.26 6.07 -14.73
CA ASN A 83 8.91 6.46 -15.98
C ASN A 83 9.36 7.92 -15.94
N LYS A 84 10.16 8.33 -16.93
CA LYS A 84 10.59 9.72 -17.06
C LYS A 84 9.36 10.61 -17.31
N ASP A 85 9.26 11.71 -16.58
CA ASP A 85 8.20 12.71 -16.68
C ASP A 85 6.78 12.19 -16.37
N GLU A 86 6.68 11.02 -15.73
CA GLU A 86 5.41 10.40 -15.33
C GLU A 86 4.93 10.91 -13.95
N THR A 87 3.63 11.16 -13.82
CA THR A 87 3.03 11.50 -12.52
C THR A 87 2.90 10.25 -11.64
N ASN A 88 2.87 10.40 -10.32
CA ASN A 88 2.65 9.26 -9.43
C ASN A 88 1.29 8.57 -9.70
N HIS A 89 0.27 9.35 -10.07
CA HIS A 89 -1.06 8.84 -10.40
C HIS A 89 -1.03 7.99 -11.67
N ASP A 90 -0.47 8.52 -12.75
CA ASP A 90 -0.39 7.81 -14.03
C ASP A 90 0.46 6.55 -13.91
N CYS A 91 1.57 6.60 -13.15
CA CYS A 91 2.37 5.42 -12.84
C CYS A 91 1.55 4.33 -12.14
N ALA A 92 0.85 4.67 -11.05
CA ALA A 92 0.05 3.69 -10.32
C ALA A 92 -1.05 3.06 -11.20
N ILE A 93 -1.70 3.85 -12.05
CA ILE A 93 -2.74 3.36 -12.96
C ILE A 93 -2.14 2.49 -14.07
N ARG A 94 -1.04 2.92 -14.71
CA ARG A 94 -0.36 2.15 -15.76
C ARG A 94 0.10 0.80 -15.23
N GLU A 95 0.82 0.77 -14.12
CA GLU A 95 1.33 -0.46 -13.52
C GLU A 95 0.20 -1.38 -13.09
N THR A 96 -0.91 -0.85 -12.54
CA THR A 96 -2.10 -1.66 -12.22
C THR A 96 -2.69 -2.32 -13.48
N TYR A 97 -2.75 -1.59 -14.60
CA TYR A 97 -3.21 -2.14 -15.86
C TYR A 97 -2.24 -3.21 -16.40
N GLU A 98 -0.93 -2.95 -16.38
CA GLU A 98 0.11 -3.88 -16.84
C GLU A 98 0.15 -5.18 -16.01
N GLU A 99 0.01 -5.08 -14.68
CA GLU A 99 0.10 -6.23 -13.78
C GLU A 99 -1.18 -7.07 -13.74
N ILE A 100 -2.35 -6.41 -13.65
CA ILE A 100 -3.63 -7.09 -13.34
C ILE A 100 -4.80 -6.72 -14.27
N GLY A 101 -4.58 -5.87 -15.29
CA GLY A 101 -5.53 -5.63 -16.37
C GLY A 101 -6.69 -4.68 -16.04
N ILE A 102 -6.73 -4.08 -14.84
CA ILE A 102 -7.78 -3.13 -14.47
C ILE A 102 -7.53 -1.81 -15.20
N LYS A 103 -8.51 -1.38 -16.00
CA LYS A 103 -8.42 -0.18 -16.82
C LYS A 103 -8.65 1.09 -15.98
N LYS A 104 -8.07 2.22 -16.43
CA LYS A 104 -8.26 3.55 -15.82
C LYS A 104 -9.74 3.92 -15.65
N ILE A 105 -10.59 3.58 -16.63
CA ILE A 105 -12.03 3.86 -16.58
C ILE A 105 -12.77 3.14 -15.44
N ASN A 106 -12.19 2.03 -14.95
CA ASN A 106 -12.73 1.25 -13.84
C ASN A 106 -12.15 1.68 -12.49
N ILE A 107 -11.46 2.82 -12.41
CA ILE A 107 -10.80 3.28 -11.18
C ILE A 107 -11.23 4.71 -10.87
N TYR A 108 -11.95 4.88 -9.77
CA TYR A 108 -12.19 6.19 -9.17
C TYR A 108 -11.14 6.50 -8.12
N THR A 109 -10.41 7.60 -8.29
CA THR A 109 -9.35 7.99 -7.36
C THR A 109 -9.93 8.78 -6.19
N LEU A 110 -9.65 8.31 -4.98
CA LEU A 110 -10.11 8.92 -3.73
C LEU A 110 -9.11 9.94 -3.19
N GLY A 111 -7.81 9.69 -3.39
CA GLY A 111 -6.74 10.55 -2.88
C GLY A 111 -5.42 9.81 -2.81
N GLU A 112 -4.57 10.19 -1.88
CA GLU A 112 -3.23 9.63 -1.73
C GLU A 112 -2.81 9.61 -0.26
N LEU A 113 -1.80 8.80 0.05
CA LEU A 113 -1.13 8.80 1.35
C LEU A 113 0.20 9.58 1.27
N ASN A 114 0.83 9.82 2.43
CA ASN A 114 2.20 10.35 2.48
C ASN A 114 3.20 9.42 1.79
N LEU A 115 4.44 9.86 1.65
CA LEU A 115 5.50 9.07 1.04
C LEU A 115 6.03 7.98 1.98
N TYR A 116 6.45 6.86 1.41
CA TYR A 116 7.05 5.73 2.13
C TYR A 116 8.42 5.40 1.54
N LEU A 117 9.44 5.34 2.38
CA LEU A 117 10.78 4.88 1.98
C LEU A 117 10.91 3.38 2.26
N SER A 118 11.08 2.60 1.20
CA SER A 118 11.33 1.14 1.28
C SER A 118 12.77 0.84 1.68
N GLY A 119 13.00 -0.37 2.21
CA GLY A 119 14.35 -0.87 2.50
C GLY A 119 15.26 -0.99 1.26
N SER A 120 14.67 -0.99 0.07
CA SER A 120 15.36 -0.99 -1.24
C SER A 120 15.51 0.40 -1.86
N ASN A 121 15.39 1.48 -1.08
CA ASN A 121 15.54 2.88 -1.50
C ASN A 121 14.57 3.34 -2.62
N PHE A 122 13.39 2.72 -2.68
CA PHE A 122 12.25 3.30 -3.40
C PHE A 122 11.50 4.27 -2.50
N LEU A 123 11.27 5.47 -3.00
CA LEU A 123 10.36 6.46 -2.46
C LEU A 123 8.99 6.23 -3.12
N ILE A 124 8.09 5.63 -2.36
CA ILE A 124 6.82 5.10 -2.84
C ILE A 124 5.71 6.10 -2.50
N LYS A 125 4.92 6.48 -3.50
CA LYS A 125 3.69 7.24 -3.35
C LYS A 125 2.47 6.31 -3.49
N PRO A 126 1.69 6.07 -2.41
CA PRO A 126 0.46 5.30 -2.52
C PRO A 126 -0.70 6.18 -2.98
N ILE A 127 -1.30 5.81 -4.09
CA ILE A 127 -2.54 6.37 -4.61
C ILE A 127 -3.68 5.50 -4.09
N VAL A 128 -4.76 6.10 -3.61
CA VAL A 128 -5.92 5.38 -3.06
C VAL A 128 -7.08 5.53 -4.02
N GLY A 129 -7.66 4.40 -4.43
CA GLY A 129 -8.78 4.38 -5.36
C GLY A 129 -9.80 3.30 -5.00
N ILE A 130 -10.89 3.28 -5.73
CA ILE A 130 -11.92 2.25 -5.66
C ILE A 130 -12.32 1.84 -7.07
N THR A 131 -12.64 0.56 -7.26
CA THR A 131 -13.10 0.05 -8.56
C THR A 131 -14.50 0.55 -8.88
N GLU A 132 -14.74 0.93 -10.14
CA GLU A 132 -16.06 1.31 -10.67
C GLU A 132 -16.47 0.46 -11.87
N GLY A 133 -17.79 0.26 -12.00
CA GLY A 133 -18.38 -0.58 -13.04
C GLY A 133 -17.94 -2.04 -12.97
N GLU A 134 -18.20 -2.77 -14.05
CA GLU A 134 -17.71 -4.13 -14.20
C GLU A 134 -16.24 -4.10 -14.67
N TYR A 135 -15.44 -4.95 -14.03
CA TYR A 135 -14.04 -5.16 -14.40
C TYR A 135 -13.68 -6.64 -14.25
N GLY A 136 -12.83 -7.11 -15.17
CA GLY A 136 -12.18 -8.40 -15.11
C GLY A 136 -10.70 -8.26 -14.72
N LEU A 137 -10.09 -9.36 -14.30
CA LEU A 137 -8.65 -9.43 -14.06
C LEU A 137 -7.95 -10.10 -15.24
N PHE A 138 -6.89 -9.47 -15.74
CA PHE A 138 -5.99 -10.06 -16.73
C PHE A 138 -4.57 -9.99 -16.19
N LEU A 139 -4.08 -11.11 -15.65
CA LEU A 139 -2.81 -11.14 -14.93
C LEU A 139 -1.64 -11.29 -15.91
N ASN A 140 -0.68 -10.37 -15.85
CA ASN A 140 0.61 -10.58 -16.48
C ASN A 140 1.41 -11.61 -15.66
N LYS A 141 1.36 -12.89 -16.08
CA LYS A 141 2.02 -14.01 -15.39
C LYS A 141 3.54 -13.93 -15.34
N LYS A 142 4.18 -12.98 -16.04
CA LYS A 142 5.61 -12.70 -15.87
C LYS A 142 5.88 -11.96 -14.56
N GLU A 143 4.89 -11.25 -14.04
CA GLU A 143 5.04 -10.33 -12.91
C GLU A 143 4.14 -10.69 -11.73
N VAL A 144 2.94 -11.22 -11.98
CA VAL A 144 1.96 -11.54 -10.94
C VAL A 144 1.51 -13.00 -11.05
N ASP A 145 1.73 -13.76 -9.98
CA ASP A 145 1.28 -15.15 -9.90
C ASP A 145 -0.21 -15.22 -9.51
N LYS A 146 -0.65 -14.40 -8.55
CA LYS A 146 -2.00 -14.42 -7.97
C LYS A 146 -2.45 -13.03 -7.47
N VAL A 147 -3.76 -12.79 -7.48
CA VAL A 147 -4.41 -11.61 -6.87
C VAL A 147 -5.18 -12.04 -5.63
N PHE A 148 -5.20 -11.18 -4.62
CA PHE A 148 -5.91 -11.37 -3.37
C PHE A 148 -6.75 -10.15 -3.03
N TYR A 149 -7.84 -10.40 -2.31
CA TYR A 149 -8.74 -9.38 -1.81
C TYR A 149 -8.62 -9.34 -0.29
N PHE A 150 -7.76 -8.46 0.21
CA PHE A 150 -7.45 -8.37 1.62
C PHE A 150 -8.50 -7.52 2.36
N PRO A 151 -9.26 -8.08 3.33
CA PRO A 151 -10.28 -7.33 4.04
C PRO A 151 -9.64 -6.34 5.01
N ILE A 152 -9.68 -5.04 4.72
CA ILE A 152 -8.94 -4.04 5.51
C ILE A 152 -9.38 -3.96 6.98
N ASN A 153 -10.63 -4.34 7.26
CA ASN A 153 -11.19 -4.42 8.60
C ASN A 153 -10.54 -5.53 9.45
N PHE A 154 -9.86 -6.51 8.84
CA PHE A 154 -9.05 -7.49 9.56
C PHE A 154 -8.03 -6.80 10.47
N LEU A 155 -7.48 -5.66 10.05
CA LEU A 155 -6.51 -4.89 10.82
C LEU A 155 -7.14 -4.02 11.92
N PHE A 156 -8.47 -4.05 12.11
CA PHE A 156 -9.12 -3.30 13.19
C PHE A 156 -8.84 -3.93 14.55
N GLU A 157 -8.65 -5.25 14.57
CA GLU A 157 -8.26 -5.99 15.76
C GLU A 157 -6.75 -5.94 15.97
N ARG A 158 -6.31 -5.52 17.17
CA ARG A 158 -4.89 -5.39 17.49
C ARG A 158 -4.13 -6.72 17.40
N LYS A 159 -4.80 -7.86 17.62
CA LYS A 159 -4.18 -9.19 17.58
C LYS A 159 -3.67 -9.57 16.19
N ASN A 160 -4.24 -8.97 15.14
CA ASN A 160 -3.90 -9.22 13.73
C ASN A 160 -2.71 -8.38 13.24
N LEU A 161 -2.09 -7.59 14.13
CA LEU A 161 -0.99 -6.69 13.84
C LEU A 161 0.24 -7.06 14.65
N THR A 162 1.20 -7.73 14.02
CA THR A 162 2.47 -8.08 14.66
C THR A 162 3.53 -7.03 14.35
N LYS A 163 4.35 -6.70 15.36
CA LYS A 163 5.57 -5.91 15.19
C LYS A 163 6.77 -6.82 15.34
N SER A 164 7.36 -7.18 14.23
CA SER A 164 8.59 -7.99 14.17
C SER A 164 9.81 -7.07 14.24
N CYS A 165 10.98 -7.63 14.56
CA CYS A 165 12.22 -6.85 14.62
C CYS A 165 13.42 -7.58 14.02
N PHE A 166 14.45 -6.82 13.65
CA PHE A 166 15.72 -7.35 13.17
C PHE A 166 16.88 -6.42 13.58
N LYS A 167 18.09 -6.97 13.67
CA LYS A 167 19.30 -6.18 13.94
C LYS A 167 19.82 -5.58 12.64
N SER A 168 19.77 -4.25 12.51
CA SER A 168 20.28 -3.54 11.35
C SER A 168 21.80 -3.41 11.44
N LYS A 169 22.53 -4.08 10.55
CA LYS A 169 24.00 -4.06 10.51
C LYS A 169 24.56 -2.66 10.24
N SER A 170 23.90 -1.85 9.40
CA SER A 170 24.39 -0.54 8.99
C SER A 170 24.44 0.51 10.11
N ILE A 171 23.56 0.40 11.10
CA ILE A 171 23.48 1.36 12.22
C ILE A 171 23.64 0.69 13.60
N ASN A 172 23.95 -0.61 13.62
CA ASN A 172 24.06 -1.45 14.81
C ASN A 172 22.90 -1.29 15.81
N LYS A 173 21.66 -1.14 15.32
CA LYS A 173 20.45 -0.96 16.13
C LYS A 173 19.36 -1.93 15.73
N THR A 174 18.50 -2.30 16.68
CA THR A 174 17.28 -3.06 16.41
C THR A 174 16.26 -2.16 15.72
N LYS A 175 15.77 -2.61 14.57
CA LYS A 175 14.66 -1.98 13.84
C LYS A 175 13.42 -2.86 13.91
N PHE A 176 12.27 -2.23 13.93
CA PHE A 176 10.95 -2.85 13.93
C PHE A 176 10.27 -2.65 12.58
N TYR A 177 9.40 -3.57 12.20
CA TYR A 177 8.55 -3.48 11.02
C TYR A 177 7.20 -4.16 11.29
N TYR A 178 6.18 -3.84 10.49
CA TYR A 178 4.88 -4.51 10.57
C TYR A 178 4.89 -5.82 9.79
N ASP A 179 4.32 -6.85 10.40
CA ASP A 179 4.16 -8.20 9.86
C ASP A 179 2.70 -8.59 10.07
N ILE A 180 2.03 -9.00 9.00
CA ILE A 180 0.60 -9.33 8.97
C ILE A 180 0.50 -10.73 8.38
N TYR A 181 -0.12 -11.63 9.14
CA TYR A 181 -0.44 -12.98 8.69
C TYR A 181 -1.95 -13.06 8.48
N TRP A 182 -2.37 -13.35 7.25
CA TRP A 182 -3.78 -13.52 6.90
C TRP A 182 -3.91 -14.72 5.97
N GLN A 183 -4.61 -15.76 6.41
CA GLN A 183 -4.65 -17.05 5.71
C GLN A 183 -3.22 -17.60 5.47
N ASP A 184 -2.91 -18.04 4.25
CA ASP A 184 -1.59 -18.51 3.80
C ASP A 184 -0.62 -17.38 3.46
N MET A 185 -1.03 -16.13 3.64
CA MET A 185 -0.28 -14.95 3.22
C MET A 185 0.48 -14.28 4.36
N ARG A 186 1.75 -13.96 4.09
CA ARG A 186 2.56 -13.06 4.91
C ARG A 186 2.77 -11.73 4.21
N ILE A 187 2.18 -10.67 4.75
CA ILE A 187 2.30 -9.31 4.26
C ILE A 187 3.21 -8.54 5.21
N TRP A 188 4.34 -8.03 4.72
CA TRP A 188 5.35 -7.39 5.55
C TRP A 188 5.99 -6.20 4.83
N GLY A 189 6.87 -5.48 5.52
CA GLY A 189 7.60 -4.37 4.93
C GLY A 189 6.69 -3.20 4.54
N THR A 190 6.93 -2.60 3.38
CA THR A 190 6.25 -1.37 2.97
C THR A 190 4.75 -1.60 2.76
N THR A 191 4.38 -2.74 2.17
CA THR A 191 2.98 -3.14 1.97
C THR A 191 2.22 -3.18 3.30
N ALA A 192 2.78 -3.84 4.32
CA ALA A 192 2.14 -3.93 5.64
C ALA A 192 2.01 -2.56 6.31
N LEU A 193 3.04 -1.71 6.23
CA LEU A 193 3.01 -0.38 6.82
C LEU A 193 1.94 0.51 6.16
N ILE A 194 1.83 0.49 4.82
CA ILE A 194 0.79 1.21 4.08
C ILE A 194 -0.60 0.69 4.49
N LEU A 195 -0.81 -0.64 4.57
CA LEU A 195 -2.07 -1.23 5.01
C LEU A 195 -2.45 -0.81 6.44
N VAL A 196 -1.49 -0.75 7.36
CA VAL A 196 -1.71 -0.27 8.74
C VAL A 196 -2.17 1.18 8.76
N HIS A 197 -1.57 2.04 7.94
CA HIS A 197 -1.94 3.45 7.88
C HIS A 197 -3.31 3.63 7.22
N LEU A 198 -3.55 2.93 6.11
CA LEU A 198 -4.83 2.92 5.43
C LEU A 198 -5.95 2.40 6.35
N SER A 199 -5.71 1.32 7.09
CA SER A 199 -6.72 0.73 8.00
C SER A 199 -7.11 1.66 9.14
N ARG A 200 -6.19 2.50 9.64
CA ARG A 200 -6.52 3.54 10.64
C ARG A 200 -7.49 4.57 10.09
N LEU A 201 -7.28 5.05 8.85
CA LEU A 201 -8.20 5.98 8.19
C LEU A 201 -9.58 5.33 7.98
N VAL A 202 -9.60 4.09 7.48
CA VAL A 202 -10.85 3.35 7.27
C VAL A 202 -11.57 3.05 8.60
N LYS A 203 -10.82 2.74 9.66
CA LYS A 203 -11.38 2.51 11.00
C LYS A 203 -12.05 3.78 11.54
N ASN A 204 -11.41 4.94 11.38
CA ASN A 204 -11.96 6.23 11.82
C ASN A 204 -13.33 6.51 11.18
N ILE A 205 -13.47 6.31 9.88
CA ILE A 205 -14.75 6.57 9.18
C ILE A 205 -15.82 5.51 9.44
N THR A 206 -15.41 4.32 9.90
CA THR A 206 -16.33 3.19 10.15
C THR A 206 -16.85 3.23 11.58
N LEU A 207 -15.98 3.45 12.57
CA LEU A 207 -16.33 3.40 14.00
C LEU A 207 -16.82 4.73 14.59
N LYS A 208 -16.56 5.89 13.97
CA LYS A 208 -17.17 7.17 14.40
C LYS A 208 -18.71 7.23 14.14
N ASN A 209 -19.35 6.11 13.79
CA ASN A 209 -20.81 6.00 13.59
C ASN A 209 -21.44 4.97 14.56
N VAL A 210 -20.79 4.70 15.69
CA VAL A 210 -21.37 3.97 16.84
C VAL A 210 -21.30 4.88 18.05
#